data_AF-A0A0D2L943-F1
#
_entry.id   AF-A0A0D2L943-F1
#
_cell.length_a   1.000
_cell.length_b   1.000
_cell.length_c   1.000
_cell.angle_alpha   90.00
_cell.angle_beta   90.00
_cell.angle_gamma   90.00
#
_symmetry.space_group_name_H-M   'P 1'
#
loop_
_entity.id
_entity.type
_entity.pdbx_description
1 polymer ?
#
loop_
_entity_poly.entity_id
_entity_poly.type
_entity_poly.pdbx_seq_one_letter_code
_entity_poly.pdbx_strand_id
1 'polypeptide(L)'
;MVVDVARGAGQRTVVVRHPMPYGILQEQAGLFSVEDLAVHHTTIEEREEYEQHINNGAVVFAGVDYAAILSAAEAEADIVLWDGGNNDLPFFKPDLWIVVADPFRPTAQASYYPGDVNFTRAAIIVVNKANTAPQEGVEAVLASAKRLNPNALVFCTSSEVVAADPSAIASKRVVVVEDGPTLTHGGMPTGK
;
A
#
# COMPACT_ATOMS: atom_id res chain seq x y z
N MET A 1 6.73 3.21 7.14
CA MET A 1 6.54 2.44 5.89
C MET A 1 7.62 1.37 5.76
N VAL A 2 7.42 0.34 4.92
CA VAL A 2 8.46 -0.69 4.66
C VAL A 2 9.76 -0.04 4.16
N VAL A 3 9.63 0.99 3.32
CA VAL A 3 10.72 1.85 2.85
C VAL A 3 11.56 2.40 4.01
N ASP A 4 10.93 2.96 5.04
CA ASP A 4 11.64 3.57 6.18
C ASP A 4 12.46 2.55 6.96
N VAL A 5 11.93 1.33 7.12
CA VAL A 5 12.62 0.24 7.82
C VAL A 5 13.88 -0.17 7.05
N ALA A 6 13.75 -0.36 5.73
CA ALA A 6 14.88 -0.71 4.86
C ALA A 6 15.95 0.39 4.84
N ARG A 7 15.54 1.65 4.71
CA ARG A 7 16.47 2.80 4.72
C ARG A 7 17.13 3.01 6.08
N GLY A 8 16.39 2.82 7.18
CA GLY A 8 16.93 2.83 8.54
C GLY A 8 18.00 1.75 8.76
N ALA A 9 17.94 0.66 7.98
CA ALA A 9 18.97 -0.37 7.92
C ALA A 9 20.09 -0.08 6.89
N GLY A 10 20.13 1.13 6.33
CA GLY A 10 21.16 1.59 5.39
C GLY A 10 20.99 1.09 3.95
N GLN A 11 19.82 0.55 3.58
CA GLN A 11 19.55 0.04 2.23
C GLN A 11 19.03 1.15 1.30
N ARG A 12 19.44 1.13 0.04
CA ARG A 12 18.83 1.95 -1.02
C ARG A 12 17.53 1.27 -1.47
N THR A 13 16.47 2.06 -1.59
CA THR A 13 15.13 1.57 -1.89
C THR A 13 14.52 2.32 -3.07
N VAL A 14 13.88 1.57 -3.96
CA VAL A 14 13.00 2.11 -5.01
C VAL A 14 11.62 1.49 -4.87
N VAL A 15 10.60 2.24 -5.25
CA VAL A 15 9.21 1.78 -5.26
C VAL A 15 8.77 1.64 -6.70
N VAL A 16 8.10 0.55 -7.03
CA VAL A 16 7.49 0.32 -8.33
C VAL A 16 5.99 0.22 -8.16
N ARG A 17 5.25 1.01 -8.93
CA ARG A 17 3.79 0.99 -8.98
C ARG A 17 3.29 0.69 -10.40
N HIS A 18 2.11 0.11 -10.48
CA HIS A 18 1.40 0.03 -11.75
C HIS A 18 0.95 1.45 -12.16
N PRO A 19 1.10 1.86 -13.44
CA PRO A 19 0.54 3.12 -13.88
C PRO A 19 -0.99 3.04 -13.83
N MET A 20 -1.66 4.08 -13.33
CA MET A 20 -3.11 4.07 -13.36
C MET A 20 -3.58 4.22 -14.81
N PRO A 21 -4.66 3.54 -15.24
CA PRO A 21 -5.08 3.52 -16.65
C PRO A 21 -5.77 4.82 -17.10
N TYR A 22 -5.53 5.93 -16.41
CA TYR A 22 -6.13 7.23 -16.67
C TYR A 22 -5.30 8.01 -17.71
N GLY A 23 -5.13 7.45 -18.91
CA GLY A 23 -4.36 8.10 -19.98
C GLY A 23 -3.90 7.16 -21.10
N ILE A 24 -2.94 7.63 -21.90
CA ILE A 24 -2.25 6.81 -22.90
C ILE A 24 -1.08 6.12 -22.18
N LEU A 25 -1.29 4.86 -21.79
CA LEU A 25 -0.35 4.08 -20.97
C LEU A 25 1.08 4.01 -21.52
N GLN A 26 1.26 4.04 -22.85
CA GLN A 26 2.60 4.05 -23.45
C GLN A 26 3.35 5.36 -23.21
N GLU A 27 2.64 6.46 -23.04
CA GLU A 27 3.20 7.81 -22.78
C GLU A 27 3.41 8.06 -21.28
N GLN A 28 2.90 7.17 -20.42
CA GLN A 28 2.97 7.23 -18.96
C GLN A 28 4.06 6.30 -18.37
N ALA A 29 4.93 5.73 -19.21
CA ALA A 29 6.05 4.91 -18.75
C ALA A 29 7.26 5.79 -18.43
N GLY A 30 7.69 5.85 -17.16
CA GLY A 30 8.78 6.72 -16.73
C GLY A 30 9.29 6.48 -15.30
N LEU A 31 10.49 7.02 -15.04
CA LEU A 31 10.97 7.33 -13.69
C LEU A 31 10.19 8.55 -13.21
N PHE A 32 9.68 8.53 -11.98
CA PHE A 32 8.97 9.66 -11.41
C PHE A 32 9.70 10.18 -10.17
N SER A 33 10.44 11.29 -10.31
CA SER A 33 10.76 12.21 -9.20
C SER A 33 9.62 13.22 -8.98
N VAL A 34 9.67 14.03 -7.90
CA VAL A 34 8.68 15.13 -7.67
C VAL A 34 8.57 16.02 -8.91
N GLU A 35 9.71 16.31 -9.54
CA GLU A 35 9.82 17.15 -10.72
C GLU A 35 9.22 16.48 -11.96
N ASP A 36 9.32 15.16 -12.07
CA ASP A 36 8.78 14.38 -13.19
C ASP A 36 7.23 14.28 -13.13
N LEU A 37 6.63 14.27 -11.93
CA LEU A 37 5.17 14.24 -11.77
C LEU A 37 4.45 15.38 -12.48
N ALA A 38 5.02 16.59 -12.45
CA ALA A 38 4.45 17.76 -13.10
C ALA A 38 4.61 17.73 -14.64
N VAL A 39 5.64 17.02 -15.14
CA VAL A 39 5.98 16.92 -16.56
C VAL A 39 5.14 15.84 -17.26
N HIS A 40 4.77 14.77 -16.56
CA HIS A 40 4.12 13.60 -17.14
C HIS A 40 2.57 13.60 -17.05
N HIS A 41 1.94 14.73 -16.75
CA HIS A 41 0.47 14.86 -16.69
C HIS A 41 -0.23 13.81 -15.80
N THR A 42 0.42 13.38 -14.71
CA THR A 42 -0.15 12.41 -13.77
C THR A 42 -1.46 12.91 -13.17
N THR A 43 -2.45 12.03 -12.99
CA THR A 43 -3.73 12.41 -12.38
C THR A 43 -3.58 12.75 -10.90
N ILE A 44 -4.64 13.31 -10.29
CA ILE A 44 -4.62 13.64 -8.86
C ILE A 44 -4.44 12.37 -8.03
N GLU A 45 -5.09 11.28 -8.41
CA GLU A 45 -5.00 9.97 -7.76
C GLU A 45 -3.60 9.37 -7.85
N GLU A 46 -2.95 9.43 -9.03
CA GLU A 46 -1.57 8.97 -9.19
C GLU A 46 -0.59 9.78 -8.33
N ARG A 47 -0.80 11.09 -8.26
CA ARG A 47 0.01 11.96 -7.40
C ARG A 47 -0.15 11.62 -5.93
N GLU A 48 -1.36 11.36 -5.44
CA GLU A 48 -1.57 10.98 -4.04
C GLU A 48 -0.83 9.68 -3.68
N GLU A 49 -0.77 8.71 -4.59
CA GLU A 49 -0.02 7.47 -4.39
C GLU A 49 1.50 7.67 -4.45
N TYR A 50 2.00 8.48 -5.40
CA TYR A 50 3.43 8.69 -5.60
C TYR A 50 4.03 9.66 -4.57
N GLU A 51 3.32 10.73 -4.23
CA GLU A 51 3.79 11.77 -3.30
C GLU A 51 4.09 11.21 -1.91
N GLN A 52 3.33 10.22 -1.43
CA GLN A 52 3.62 9.58 -0.14
C GLN A 52 5.00 8.92 -0.12
N HIS A 53 5.35 8.22 -1.20
CA HIS A 53 6.67 7.57 -1.33
C HIS A 53 7.77 8.61 -1.53
N ILE A 54 7.53 9.60 -2.39
CA ILE A 54 8.55 10.60 -2.73
C ILE A 54 8.83 11.55 -1.56
N ASN A 55 7.80 11.95 -0.80
CA ASN A 55 7.98 12.75 0.42
C ASN A 55 8.80 12.01 1.49
N ASN A 56 8.80 10.67 1.44
CA ASN A 56 9.65 9.81 2.28
C ASN A 56 11.03 9.52 1.65
N GLY A 57 11.38 10.24 0.58
CA GLY A 57 12.67 10.16 -0.09
C GLY A 57 12.88 8.89 -0.91
N ALA A 58 11.79 8.19 -1.27
CA ALA A 58 11.85 7.07 -2.20
C ALA A 58 11.80 7.57 -3.65
N VAL A 59 12.49 6.84 -4.52
CA VAL A 59 12.36 6.99 -5.97
C VAL A 59 11.23 6.08 -6.44
N VAL A 60 10.31 6.59 -7.24
CA VAL A 60 9.16 5.83 -7.76
C VAL A 60 9.34 5.57 -9.25
N PHE A 61 9.13 4.33 -9.66
CA PHE A 61 9.01 3.94 -11.07
C PHE A 61 7.57 3.51 -11.35
N ALA A 62 7.02 3.93 -12.49
CA ALA A 62 5.76 3.42 -12.99
C ALA A 62 5.77 3.34 -14.53
N GLY A 63 5.05 2.38 -15.09
CA GLY A 63 4.97 2.19 -16.53
C GLY A 63 4.60 0.76 -16.91
N VAL A 64 4.53 0.51 -18.22
CA VAL A 64 4.03 -0.77 -18.76
C VAL A 64 5.13 -1.74 -19.19
N ASP A 65 6.36 -1.27 -19.42
CA ASP A 65 7.51 -2.14 -19.73
C ASP A 65 8.22 -2.58 -18.44
N TYR A 66 7.65 -3.61 -17.82
CA TYR A 66 8.15 -4.16 -16.56
C TYR A 66 9.56 -4.74 -16.64
N ALA A 67 10.00 -5.21 -17.80
CA ALA A 67 11.35 -5.72 -17.95
C ALA A 67 12.37 -4.57 -17.89
N ALA A 68 12.10 -3.48 -18.60
CA ALA A 68 12.93 -2.28 -18.56
C ALA A 68 12.92 -1.62 -17.17
N ILE A 69 11.74 -1.51 -16.54
CA ILE A 69 11.60 -0.96 -15.19
C ILE A 69 12.38 -1.78 -14.17
N LEU A 70 12.25 -3.11 -14.19
CA LEU A 70 12.98 -3.96 -13.26
C LEU A 70 14.49 -3.79 -13.42
N SER A 71 15.00 -3.78 -14.65
CA SER A 71 16.42 -3.59 -14.92
C SER A 71 16.93 -2.23 -14.42
N ALA A 72 16.14 -1.17 -14.52
CA ALA A 72 16.49 0.16 -14.01
C ALA A 72 16.42 0.21 -12.48
N ALA A 73 15.37 -0.36 -11.88
CA ALA A 73 15.17 -0.41 -10.44
C ALA A 73 16.30 -1.19 -9.73
N GLU A 74 16.72 -2.33 -10.27
CA GLU A 74 17.81 -3.15 -9.73
C GLU A 74 19.19 -2.48 -9.83
N ALA A 75 19.37 -1.56 -10.78
CA ALA A 75 20.63 -0.80 -10.89
C ALA A 75 20.74 0.28 -9.79
N GLU A 76 19.61 0.85 -9.36
CA GLU A 76 19.56 2.01 -8.47
C GLU A 76 19.40 1.63 -6.98
N ALA A 77 18.89 0.44 -6.68
CA ALA A 77 18.51 0.05 -5.32
C ALA A 77 18.98 -1.34 -4.90
N ASP A 78 19.11 -1.52 -3.58
CA ASP A 78 19.37 -2.82 -2.98
C ASP A 78 18.05 -3.56 -2.70
N ILE A 79 16.94 -2.83 -2.57
CA ILE A 79 15.59 -3.35 -2.37
C ILE A 79 14.61 -2.66 -3.32
N VAL A 80 13.89 -3.45 -4.11
CA VAL A 80 12.77 -3.02 -4.95
C VAL A 80 11.47 -3.33 -4.22
N LEU A 81 10.68 -2.31 -3.88
CA LEU A 81 9.36 -2.46 -3.30
C LEU A 81 8.29 -2.37 -4.39
N TRP A 82 7.63 -3.48 -4.70
CA TRP A 82 6.40 -3.43 -5.48
C TRP A 82 5.24 -2.99 -4.58
N ASP A 83 4.63 -1.85 -4.90
CA ASP A 83 3.43 -1.37 -4.22
C ASP A 83 2.23 -1.47 -5.17
N GLY A 84 1.48 -2.57 -5.05
CA GLY A 84 0.31 -2.85 -5.86
C GLY A 84 -1.00 -2.26 -5.34
N GLY A 85 -0.94 -1.41 -4.31
CA GLY A 85 -2.13 -0.89 -3.64
C GLY A 85 -3.10 -2.01 -3.23
N ASN A 86 -4.37 -1.83 -3.57
CA ASN A 86 -5.44 -2.82 -3.32
C ASN A 86 -5.86 -3.60 -4.58
N ASN A 87 -5.32 -3.28 -5.76
CA ASN A 87 -5.84 -3.74 -7.05
C ASN A 87 -4.91 -4.70 -7.80
N ASP A 88 -3.63 -4.82 -7.39
CA ASP A 88 -2.63 -5.54 -8.17
C ASP A 88 -2.00 -6.76 -7.50
N LEU A 89 -1.40 -7.57 -8.37
CA LEU A 89 -0.39 -8.57 -8.05
C LEU A 89 0.95 -8.06 -8.60
N PRO A 90 2.09 -8.45 -7.99
CA PRO A 90 3.40 -8.11 -8.52
C PRO A 90 3.63 -8.78 -9.87
N PHE A 91 4.13 -8.00 -10.83
CA PHE A 91 4.57 -8.53 -12.12
C PHE A 91 6.01 -9.01 -12.07
N PHE A 92 6.73 -8.63 -11.01
CA PHE A 92 8.01 -9.22 -10.63
C PHE A 92 7.77 -10.46 -9.78
N LYS A 93 8.75 -11.36 -9.75
CA LYS A 93 8.76 -12.44 -8.77
C LYS A 93 9.33 -11.89 -7.46
N PRO A 94 8.52 -11.71 -6.39
CA PRO A 94 9.04 -11.17 -5.15
C PRO A 94 9.83 -12.23 -4.35
N ASP A 95 10.89 -11.80 -3.69
CA ASP A 95 11.59 -12.60 -2.67
C ASP A 95 10.81 -12.63 -1.34
N LEU A 96 10.07 -11.56 -1.05
CA LEU A 96 9.21 -11.41 0.13
C LEU A 96 7.87 -10.79 -0.27
N TRP A 97 6.78 -11.46 0.07
CA TRP A 97 5.42 -10.99 -0.20
C TRP A 97 4.70 -10.66 1.11
N ILE A 98 4.37 -9.38 1.29
CA ILE A 98 3.67 -8.87 2.47
C ILE A 98 2.27 -8.44 2.05
N VAL A 99 1.24 -8.84 2.80
CA VAL A 99 -0.15 -8.43 2.59
C VAL A 99 -0.69 -7.75 3.83
N VAL A 100 -1.36 -6.62 3.64
CA VAL A 100 -2.09 -5.94 4.69
C VAL A 100 -3.55 -6.35 4.60
N ALA A 101 -4.11 -6.90 5.68
CA ALA A 101 -5.49 -7.32 5.80
C ALA A 101 -6.27 -6.34 6.70
N ASP A 102 -7.47 -5.98 6.28
CA ASP A 102 -8.36 -5.08 7.02
C ASP A 102 -9.45 -5.89 7.78
N PRO A 103 -9.41 -5.93 9.13
CA PRO A 103 -10.41 -6.62 9.94
C PRO A 103 -11.81 -5.99 9.90
N PHE A 104 -11.98 -4.78 9.38
CA PHE A 104 -13.30 -4.21 9.11
C PHE A 104 -13.94 -4.80 7.85
N ARG A 105 -13.15 -5.48 7.00
CA ARG A 105 -13.61 -6.20 5.81
C ARG A 105 -13.21 -7.69 5.90
N PRO A 106 -13.71 -8.41 6.92
CA PRO A 106 -13.15 -9.70 7.34
C PRO A 106 -13.41 -10.86 6.37
N THR A 107 -14.07 -10.64 5.24
CA THR A 107 -14.24 -11.64 4.17
C THR A 107 -13.38 -11.35 2.95
N ALA A 108 -12.80 -10.15 2.85
CA ALA A 108 -12.26 -9.67 1.58
C ALA A 108 -11.10 -10.51 1.05
N GLN A 109 -10.29 -11.04 1.96
CA GLN A 109 -9.19 -11.97 1.69
C GLN A 109 -9.61 -13.32 1.10
N ALA A 110 -10.91 -13.63 1.06
CA ALA A 110 -11.44 -14.87 0.51
C ALA A 110 -12.48 -14.64 -0.61
N SER A 111 -12.92 -13.40 -0.81
CA SER A 111 -14.08 -13.09 -1.68
C SER A 111 -13.81 -12.05 -2.75
N TYR A 112 -12.66 -11.38 -2.75
CA TYR A 112 -12.31 -10.38 -3.76
C TYR A 112 -10.97 -10.69 -4.40
N TYR A 113 -10.93 -10.59 -5.73
CA TYR A 113 -9.69 -10.55 -6.49
C TYR A 113 -9.13 -9.11 -6.51
N PRO A 114 -7.80 -8.91 -6.39
CA PRO A 114 -6.77 -9.94 -6.22
C PRO A 114 -6.48 -10.29 -4.75
N GLY A 115 -7.34 -9.88 -3.80
CA GLY A 115 -7.14 -10.07 -2.36
C GLY A 115 -6.94 -11.54 -1.96
N ASP A 116 -7.67 -12.47 -2.56
CA ASP A 116 -7.51 -13.91 -2.36
C ASP A 116 -6.14 -14.44 -2.81
N VAL A 117 -5.68 -14.02 -3.98
CA VAL A 117 -4.36 -14.39 -4.52
C VAL A 117 -3.26 -13.79 -3.66
N ASN A 118 -3.33 -12.50 -3.34
CA ASN A 118 -2.38 -11.84 -2.46
C ASN A 118 -2.28 -12.57 -1.11
N PHE A 119 -3.42 -12.81 -0.45
CA PHE A 119 -3.46 -13.41 0.88
C PHE A 119 -2.91 -14.84 0.93
N THR A 120 -3.17 -15.64 -0.12
CA THR A 120 -2.65 -17.01 -0.23
C THR A 120 -1.17 -17.09 -0.61
N ARG A 121 -0.63 -16.05 -1.27
CA ARG A 121 0.79 -15.97 -1.67
C ARG A 121 1.69 -15.31 -0.64
N ALA A 122 1.11 -14.58 0.31
CA ALA A 122 1.84 -13.84 1.33
C ALA A 122 2.77 -14.75 2.15
N ALA A 123 4.01 -14.30 2.36
CA ALA A 123 4.86 -14.83 3.41
C ALA A 123 4.50 -14.19 4.77
N ILE A 124 4.03 -12.93 4.74
CA ILE A 124 3.65 -12.17 5.92
C ILE A 124 2.26 -11.55 5.71
N ILE A 125 1.37 -11.76 6.67
CA ILE A 125 0.04 -11.14 6.73
C ILE A 125 0.03 -10.17 7.92
N VAL A 126 -0.20 -8.90 7.64
CA VAL A 126 -0.33 -7.82 8.63
C VAL A 126 -1.81 -7.49 8.79
N VAL A 127 -2.43 -7.90 9.90
CA VAL A 127 -3.80 -7.52 10.25
C VAL A 127 -3.75 -6.12 10.89
N ASN A 128 -3.97 -5.09 10.07
CA ASN A 128 -3.85 -3.71 10.52
C ASN A 128 -5.13 -3.21 11.20
N LYS A 129 -5.05 -2.12 11.97
CA LYS A 129 -6.20 -1.51 12.70
C LYS A 129 -6.83 -2.45 13.75
N ALA A 130 -6.12 -3.51 14.15
CA ALA A 130 -6.64 -4.51 15.09
C ALA A 130 -6.98 -3.92 16.48
N ASN A 131 -6.38 -2.78 16.83
CA ASN A 131 -6.68 -2.02 18.05
C ASN A 131 -8.06 -1.34 18.04
N THR A 132 -8.66 -1.10 16.87
CA THR A 132 -9.93 -0.36 16.74
C THR A 132 -11.05 -1.16 16.11
N ALA A 133 -10.73 -2.28 15.47
CA ALA A 133 -11.70 -3.16 14.85
C ALA A 133 -12.46 -4.01 15.87
N PRO A 134 -13.70 -4.42 15.57
CA PRO A 134 -14.39 -5.44 16.36
C PRO A 134 -13.55 -6.71 16.45
N GLN A 135 -13.54 -7.32 17.64
CA GLN A 135 -12.76 -8.53 17.89
C GLN A 135 -13.13 -9.66 16.92
N GLU A 136 -14.41 -9.78 16.56
CA GLU A 136 -14.91 -10.79 15.62
C GLU A 136 -14.30 -10.61 14.23
N GLY A 137 -14.06 -9.37 13.80
CA GLY A 137 -13.42 -9.06 12.52
C GLY A 137 -11.97 -9.51 12.50
N VAL A 138 -11.23 -9.23 13.58
CA VAL A 138 -9.85 -9.69 13.75
C VAL A 138 -9.78 -11.22 13.75
N GLU A 139 -10.62 -11.88 14.55
CA GLU A 139 -10.67 -13.34 14.64
C GLU A 139 -11.01 -14.01 13.30
N ALA A 140 -11.92 -13.42 12.52
CA ALA A 140 -12.28 -13.93 11.20
C ALA A 140 -11.10 -13.87 10.20
N VAL A 141 -10.29 -12.79 10.23
CA VAL A 141 -9.08 -12.69 9.41
C VAL A 141 -8.04 -13.72 9.86
N LEU A 142 -7.81 -13.88 11.17
CA LEU A 142 -6.88 -14.89 11.71
C LEU A 142 -7.30 -16.32 11.37
N ALA A 143 -8.59 -16.63 11.48
CA ALA A 143 -9.13 -17.93 11.08
C ALA A 143 -8.94 -18.18 9.58
N SER A 144 -9.07 -17.13 8.76
CA SER A 144 -8.82 -17.21 7.32
C SER A 144 -7.34 -17.41 7.02
N ALA A 145 -6.43 -16.73 7.71
CA ALA A 145 -4.98 -16.96 7.58
C ALA A 145 -4.62 -18.42 7.87
N LYS A 146 -5.10 -18.97 8.99
CA LYS A 146 -4.89 -20.37 9.35
C LYS A 146 -5.43 -21.37 8.32
N ARG A 147 -6.57 -21.04 7.68
CA ARG A 147 -7.23 -21.92 6.71
C ARG A 147 -6.61 -21.81 5.31
N LEU A 148 -6.37 -20.60 4.83
CA LEU A 148 -5.99 -20.31 3.44
C LEU A 148 -4.48 -20.25 3.23
N ASN A 149 -3.72 -19.85 4.25
CA ASN A 149 -2.26 -19.73 4.19
C ASN A 149 -1.61 -20.08 5.55
N PRO A 150 -1.63 -21.37 5.95
CA PRO A 150 -1.13 -21.80 7.26
C PRO A 150 0.37 -21.58 7.48
N ASN A 151 1.13 -21.26 6.43
CA ASN A 151 2.57 -21.04 6.49
C ASN A 151 2.95 -19.56 6.62
N ALA A 152 2.00 -18.62 6.46
CA ALA A 152 2.28 -17.21 6.60
C ALA A 152 2.54 -16.83 8.07
N LEU A 153 3.49 -15.92 8.27
CA LEU A 153 3.64 -15.21 9.53
C LEU A 153 2.53 -14.18 9.66
N VAL A 154 1.84 -14.15 10.79
CA VAL A 154 0.70 -13.26 11.00
C VAL A 154 0.97 -12.30 12.15
N PHE A 155 0.81 -11.01 11.91
CA PHE A 155 1.00 -9.95 12.90
C PHE A 155 -0.24 -9.07 13.00
N CYS A 156 -0.72 -8.83 14.21
CA CYS A 156 -1.74 -7.81 14.46
C CYS A 156 -1.05 -6.48 14.79
N THR A 157 -1.42 -5.42 14.07
CA THR A 157 -0.84 -4.09 14.28
C THR A 157 -1.90 -3.07 14.68
N SER A 158 -1.44 -2.05 15.38
CA SER A 158 -2.26 -0.89 15.71
C SER A 158 -2.08 0.19 14.65
N SER A 159 -3.17 0.86 14.28
CA SER A 159 -3.13 2.08 13.49
C SER A 159 -3.68 3.20 14.35
N GLU A 160 -2.87 4.21 14.64
CA GLU A 160 -3.23 5.34 15.49
C GLU A 160 -3.17 6.63 14.70
N VAL A 161 -4.23 7.43 14.80
CA VAL A 161 -4.28 8.77 14.20
C VAL A 161 -3.76 9.76 15.23
N VAL A 162 -2.63 10.40 14.92
CA VAL A 162 -1.97 11.37 15.80
C VAL A 162 -1.87 12.71 15.08
N ALA A 163 -2.27 13.79 15.75
CA ALA A 163 -2.07 15.14 15.23
C ALA A 163 -0.58 15.51 15.28
N ALA A 164 -0.03 16.03 14.18
CA ALA A 164 1.36 16.47 14.11
C ALA A 164 1.69 17.54 15.18
N ASP A 165 0.72 18.44 15.45
CA ASP A 165 0.77 19.37 16.58
C ASP A 165 -0.51 19.24 17.42
N PRO A 166 -0.49 18.41 18.47
CA PRO A 166 -1.64 18.26 19.37
C PRO A 166 -2.02 19.56 20.07
N SER A 167 -1.07 20.48 20.25
CA SER A 167 -1.31 21.76 20.93
C SER A 167 -2.15 22.71 20.08
N ALA A 168 -2.01 22.66 18.75
CA ALA A 168 -2.79 23.47 17.82
C ALA A 168 -4.30 23.18 17.88
N ILE A 169 -4.67 21.98 18.33
CA ILE A 169 -6.07 21.52 18.43
C ILE A 169 -6.57 21.37 19.87
N ALA A 170 -5.72 21.64 20.86
CA ALA A 170 -6.10 21.58 22.27
C ALA A 170 -7.31 22.48 22.57
N SER A 171 -8.29 21.94 23.29
CA SER A 171 -9.54 22.63 23.67
C SER A 171 -10.43 23.11 22.53
N LYS A 172 -10.15 22.72 21.28
CA LYS A 172 -10.99 23.02 20.12
C LYS A 172 -11.92 21.83 19.83
N ARG A 173 -13.11 22.12 19.30
CA ARG A 173 -13.93 21.07 18.69
C ARG A 173 -13.36 20.81 17.29
N VAL A 174 -12.91 19.58 17.06
CA VAL A 174 -12.30 19.18 15.79
C VAL A 174 -13.19 18.16 15.11
N VAL A 175 -13.32 18.28 13.79
CA VAL A 175 -13.83 17.22 12.93
C VAL A 175 -12.65 16.68 12.16
N VAL A 176 -12.44 15.37 12.22
CA VAL A 176 -11.45 14.67 11.39
C VAL A 176 -12.17 14.20 10.15
N VAL A 177 -11.71 14.66 8.99
CA VAL A 177 -12.21 14.23 7.69
C VAL A 177 -11.11 13.42 7.04
N GLU A 178 -11.40 12.14 6.77
CA GLU A 178 -10.55 11.26 5.99
C GLU A 178 -11.16 11.16 4.60
N ASP A 179 -10.38 11.48 3.57
CA ASP A 179 -10.75 11.19 2.19
C ASP A 179 -10.18 9.81 1.84
N GLY A 180 -11.05 8.87 1.53
CA GLY A 180 -10.64 7.50 1.31
C GLY A 180 -11.67 6.75 0.46
N PRO A 181 -11.20 5.88 -0.46
CA PRO A 181 -12.06 5.10 -1.34
C PRO A 181 -13.03 4.21 -0.56
N THR A 182 -12.75 3.92 0.71
CA THR A 182 -13.57 3.14 1.65
C THR A 182 -15.04 3.56 1.68
N LEU A 183 -15.33 4.86 1.58
CA LEU A 183 -16.70 5.38 1.57
C LEU A 183 -17.31 5.40 0.15
N THR A 184 -16.50 5.71 -0.86
CA THR A 184 -16.96 5.90 -2.25
C THR A 184 -17.11 4.60 -3.03
N HIS A 185 -16.30 3.58 -2.69
CA HIS A 185 -16.32 2.24 -3.31
C HIS A 185 -17.33 1.29 -2.65
N GLY A 186 -18.07 1.78 -1.64
CA GLY A 186 -19.10 1.02 -0.93
C GLY A 186 -18.58 -0.02 0.07
N GLY A 187 -19.50 -0.61 0.83
CA GLY A 187 -19.24 -1.71 1.75
C GLY A 187 -18.98 -1.31 3.21
N MET A 188 -18.79 -0.01 3.52
CA MET A 188 -18.66 0.48 4.90
C MET A 188 -19.37 1.83 5.08
N PRO A 189 -20.08 2.06 6.21
CA PRO A 189 -20.78 3.32 6.47
C PRO A 189 -19.85 4.45 6.96
N THR A 190 -18.60 4.14 7.31
CA THR A 190 -17.61 5.08 7.86
C THR A 190 -16.20 4.73 7.35
N GLY A 191 -15.40 5.74 7.00
CA GLY A 191 -13.94 5.60 6.83
C GLY A 191 -13.23 5.58 8.19
N LYS A 192 -12.15 4.83 8.30
CA LYS A 192 -11.26 4.71 9.47
C LYS A 192 -9.88 4.30 9.01
#